data_AF-A0A2X4XHU7-F1
#
_entry.id   AF-A0A2X4XHU7-F1
#
_cell.length_a   1.000
_cell.length_b   1.000
_cell.length_c   1.000
_cell.angle_alpha   90.00
_cell.angle_beta   90.00
_cell.angle_gamma   90.00
#
_symmetry.space_group_name_H-M   'P 1'
#
loop_
_entity.id
_entity.type
_entity.pdbx_description
1 polymer ?
#
loop_
_entity_poly.entity_id
_entity_poly.type
_entity_poly.pdbx_seq_one_letter_code
_entity_poly.pdbx_strand_id
1 'polypeptide(L)' 'MHIAYLGDLSIYHVKLLSGQMLSAQLQNGHRFRKGMPTWGDEVRLCWEADSCVVLTV' A
#
# COMPACT_ATOMS: atom_id res chain seq x y z
N MET A 1 7.37 -5.37 5.25
CA MET A 1 6.06 -4.68 5.16
C MET A 1 5.23 -5.02 6.38
N HIS A 2 4.42 -4.07 6.89
CA HIS A 2 3.38 -4.33 7.89
C HIS A 2 2.01 -3.94 7.31
N ILE A 3 0.92 -4.64 7.65
CA ILE A 3 -0.47 -4.31 7.25
C ILE A 3 -1.27 -4.03 8.53
N ALA A 4 -2.04 -2.96 8.49
CA ALA A 4 -3.11 -2.68 9.42
C ALA A 4 -4.45 -2.91 8.72
N TYR A 5 -5.48 -3.24 9.49
CA TYR A 5 -6.83 -3.46 8.97
C TYR A 5 -7.76 -2.41 9.54
N LEU A 6 -8.54 -1.76 8.67
CA LEU A 6 -9.53 -0.76 9.06
C LEU A 6 -10.81 -0.98 8.28
N GLY A 7 -11.80 -1.63 8.89
CA GLY A 7 -13.07 -1.94 8.24
C GLY A 7 -12.88 -2.77 6.96
N ASP A 8 -13.28 -2.20 5.83
CA ASP A 8 -13.11 -2.80 4.51
C ASP A 8 -11.77 -2.45 3.85
N LEU A 9 -10.82 -1.87 4.56
CA LEU A 9 -9.48 -1.52 4.05
C LEU A 9 -8.38 -2.37 4.66
N SER A 10 -7.40 -2.70 3.81
CA SER A 10 -6.07 -3.17 4.20
C SER A 10 -5.07 -2.04 3.93
N ILE A 11 -4.31 -1.65 4.96
CA ILE A 11 -3.34 -0.54 4.91
C ILE A 11 -1.93 -1.09 5.01
N TYR A 12 -1.15 -0.93 3.95
CA TYR A 12 0.18 -1.48 3.75
C TYR A 12 1.24 -0.43 4.06
N HIS A 13 2.05 -0.67 5.10
CA HIS A 13 3.24 0.10 5.45
C HIS A 13 4.48 -0.53 4.81
N VAL A 14 4.99 0.12 3.79
CA VAL A 14 6.10 -0.34 2.95
C VAL A 14 7.31 0.53 3.21
N LYS A 15 8.40 -0.09 3.68
CA LYS A 15 9.70 0.56 3.80
C LYS A 15 10.46 0.38 2.49
N LEU A 16 10.75 1.48 1.81
CA LEU A 16 11.59 1.47 0.61
C LEU A 16 13.05 1.19 0.96
N LEU A 17 13.84 0.82 -0.05
CA LEU A 17 15.29 0.67 0.09
C LEU A 17 15.99 1.96 0.57
N SER A 18 15.42 3.13 0.24
CA SER A 18 15.87 4.44 0.74
C SER A 18 15.63 4.65 2.23
N GLY A 19 14.88 3.76 2.89
CA GLY A 19 14.46 3.88 4.28
C GLY A 19 13.16 4.67 4.48
N GLN A 20 12.63 5.33 3.43
CA GLN A 20 11.35 6.03 3.49
C GLN A 20 10.20 5.05 3.71
N MET A 21 9.26 5.44 4.58
CA MET A 21 8.03 4.68 4.81
C MET A 21 6.91 5.25 3.93
N LEU A 22 6.26 4.38 3.17
CA LEU A 22 5.06 4.68 2.39
C LEU A 22 3.87 3.90 2.96
N SER A 23 2.69 4.52 2.90
CA SER A 23 1.42 3.89 3.24
C SER A 23 0.55 3.77 1.99
N ALA A 24 0.15 2.56 1.65
CA ALA A 24 -0.79 2.27 0.55
C ALA A 24 -2.05 1.62 1.10
N GLN A 25 -3.21 1.94 0.54
CA GLN A 25 -4.50 1.42 1.01
C GLN A 25 -5.18 0.66 -0.12
N LEU A 26 -5.68 -0.54 0.18
CA LEU A 26 -6.44 -1.37 -0.76
C LEU A 26 -7.76 -1.79 -0.13
N GLN A 27 -8.82 -1.74 -0.91
CA GLN A 27 -10.13 -2.19 -0.48
C GLN A 27 -10.23 -3.72 -0.50
N ASN A 28 -10.84 -4.27 0.54
CA ASN A 28 -11.15 -5.69 0.72
C ASN A 28 -12.41 -6.05 -0.09
N GLY A 29 -12.36 -5.86 -1.42
CA GLY A 29 -13.50 -6.08 -2.32
C GLY A 29 -13.91 -7.55 -2.51
N HIS A 30 -13.10 -8.50 -2.02
CA HIS A 30 -13.37 -9.92 -2.11
C HIS A 30 -13.20 -10.59 -0.74
N ARG A 31 -14.12 -11.53 -0.42
CA ARG A 31 -14.07 -12.32 0.82
C ARG A 31 -12.78 -13.11 0.98
N PHE A 32 -12.22 -13.57 -0.14
CA PHE A 32 -10.96 -14.31 -0.18
C PHE A 32 -9.85 -13.41 -0.69
N ARG A 33 -8.76 -13.30 0.07
CA ARG A 33 -7.57 -12.50 -0.25
C ARG A 33 -6.65 -13.22 -1.24
N LYS A 34 -7.19 -13.70 -2.36
CA LYS A 34 -6.41 -14.39 -3.38
C LYS A 34 -5.65 -13.36 -4.23
N GLY A 35 -4.32 -13.44 -4.25
CA GLY A 35 -3.47 -12.54 -5.04
C GLY A 35 -3.20 -11.17 -4.40
N MET A 36 -3.63 -10.94 -3.16
CA MET A 36 -3.26 -9.75 -2.41
C MET A 36 -1.91 -9.95 -1.69
N PRO A 37 -1.10 -8.89 -1.52
CA PRO A 37 0.17 -9.01 -0.80
C PRO A 37 -0.03 -9.38 0.67
N THR A 38 0.90 -10.16 1.22
CA THR A 38 0.91 -10.65 2.61
C THR A 38 2.26 -10.41 3.29
N TRP A 39 2.44 -10.97 4.48
CA TRP A 39 3.65 -10.82 5.31
C TRP A 39 4.87 -11.45 4.66
N GLY A 40 5.97 -10.70 4.67
CA GLY A 40 7.24 -11.16 4.09
C GLY A 40 7.34 -10.97 2.58
N ASP A 41 6.27 -10.58 1.91
CA ASP A 41 6.31 -10.33 0.46
C ASP A 41 7.16 -9.10 0.12
N GLU A 42 7.96 -9.25 -0.93
CA GLU A 42 8.52 -8.12 -1.65
C GLU A 42 7.45 -7.60 -2.61
N VAL A 43 7.17 -6.29 -2.54
CA VAL A 43 6.09 -5.66 -3.30
C VAL A 43 6.63 -4.50 -4.11
N ARG A 44 5.96 -4.23 -5.24
CA ARG A 44 6.16 -3.02 -6.02
C ARG A 44 4.97 -2.10 -5.83
N LEU A 45 5.23 -0.83 -5.56
CA LEU A 45 4.21 0.21 -5.53
C LEU A 45 4.10 0.84 -6.91
N CYS A 46 2.87 1.09 -7.35
CA CYS A 46 2.57 1.78 -8.60
C CYS A 46 1.37 2.70 -8.39
N TRP A 47 1.31 3.77 -9.16
CA TRP A 47 0.23 4.74 -9.20
C TRP A 47 0.24 5.41 -10.57
N GLU A 48 -0.88 6.00 -10.94
CA GLU A 48 -0.98 6.72 -12.21
C GLU A 48 -0.21 8.03 -12.15
N ALA A 49 0.34 8.46 -13.29
CA ALA A 49 1.18 9.65 -13.37
C ALA A 49 0.45 10.94 -12.92
N ASP A 50 -0.88 10.97 -13.04
CA ASP A 50 -1.75 12.07 -12.66
C ASP A 50 -2.25 11.99 -11.20
N SER A 51 -1.90 10.94 -10.45
CA SER A 51 -2.29 10.77 -9.05
C SER A 51 -1.43 11.60 -8.07
N CYS A 52 -0.33 12.19 -8.54
CA CYS A 52 0.59 12.96 -7.72
C CYS A 52 0.23 14.45 -7.70
N VAL A 53 0.39 15.09 -6.55
CA VAL A 53 0.30 16.55 -6.38
C VAL A 53 1.61 17.09 -5.81
N VAL A 54 1.98 18.31 -6.20
CA VAL A 54 3.16 19.01 -5.68
C VAL A 54 2.69 20.07 -4.70
N LEU A 55 3.28 20.05 -3.50
CA LEU A 55 3.05 21.09 -2.48
C LEU A 55 4.12 22.17 -2.62
N THR A 56 3.71 23.43 -2.75
CA THR A 56 4.57 24.61 -2.84
C THR A 56 4.23 25.61 -1.74
N VAL A 57 5.19 26.48 -1.39
CA VAL A 57 5.05 27.56 -0.39
C VAL A 57 4.85 28.92 -1.06
#